data_AF-A0A0F2Q8E8-F1
#
_entry.id   AF-A0A0F2Q8E8-F1
#
_cell.length_a   1.000
_cell.length_b   1.000
_cell.length_c   1.000
_cell.angle_alpha   90.00
_cell.angle_beta   90.00
_cell.angle_gamma   90.00
#
_symmetry.space_group_name_H-M   'P 1'
#
loop_
_entity.id
_entity.type
_entity.pdbx_description
1 polymer ?
#
loop_
_entity_poly.entity_id
_entity_poly.type
_entity_poly.pdbx_seq_one_letter_code
_entity_poly.pdbx_strand_id
1 'polypeptide(L)'
;MKIRVNKLLIIFFIISFSLFTFGCSDSEKVKREVIPKLVDNIVGDTQKAILERDGKLARETWSKVTEYSVKANELGDIELSEALSKLATTYVKLIEYCESGEKNFLEVFNFEFAKALDKIKNVGNVVDKTQALEPVFLHLS
;
A
#
# COMPACT_ATOMS: atom_id res chain seq x y z
N MET A 1 -44.10 -21.03 33.69
CA MET A 1 -44.22 -21.58 32.32
C MET A 1 -42.82 -21.91 31.81
N LYS A 2 -42.44 -23.20 31.82
CA LYS A 2 -41.09 -23.65 31.42
C LYS A 2 -41.03 -23.68 29.89
N ILE A 3 -40.35 -22.71 29.28
CA ILE A 3 -40.10 -22.71 27.84
C ILE A 3 -39.11 -23.84 27.56
N ARG A 4 -39.60 -24.98 27.06
CA ARG A 4 -38.75 -26.05 26.53
C ARG A 4 -38.27 -25.61 25.16
N VAL A 5 -37.14 -24.92 25.11
CA VAL A 5 -36.51 -24.54 23.86
C VAL A 5 -36.06 -25.82 23.16
N ASN A 6 -36.69 -26.14 22.03
CA ASN A 6 -36.40 -27.34 21.26
C ASN A 6 -35.01 -27.18 20.64
N LYS A 7 -34.05 -28.06 20.96
CA LYS A 7 -32.64 -27.94 20.51
C LYS A 7 -32.52 -27.78 18.98
N LEU A 8 -33.49 -28.32 18.23
CA LEU A 8 -33.61 -28.18 16.77
C LEU A 8 -33.83 -26.74 16.28
N LEU A 9 -34.54 -25.87 17.03
CA LEU A 9 -34.78 -24.47 16.64
C LEU A 9 -33.52 -23.61 16.81
N ILE A 10 -32.70 -23.91 17.82
CA ILE A 10 -31.41 -23.23 18.03
C ILE A 10 -30.44 -23.59 16.89
N ILE A 11 -30.42 -24.86 16.49
CA ILE A 11 -29.57 -25.34 15.38
C ILE A 11 -29.97 -24.69 14.06
N PHE A 12 -31.27 -24.53 13.78
CA PHE A 12 -31.75 -23.86 12.57
C PHE A 12 -31.33 -22.38 12.52
N PHE A 13 -31.33 -21.69 13.67
CA PHE A 13 -30.88 -20.29 13.77
C PHE A 13 -29.37 -20.15 13.54
N ILE A 14 -28.57 -21.10 14.01
CA ILE A 14 -27.10 -21.12 13.82
C ILE A 14 -26.74 -21.45 12.37
N ILE A 15 -27.45 -22.39 11.75
CA ILE A 15 -27.22 -22.79 10.34
C ILE A 15 -27.60 -21.65 9.38
N SER A 16 -28.69 -20.93 9.66
CA SER A 16 -29.09 -19.75 8.86
C SER A 16 -28.09 -18.59 9.01
N PHE A 17 -27.51 -18.41 10.21
CA PHE A 17 -26.48 -17.40 10.45
C PHE A 17 -25.14 -17.74 9.76
N SER A 18 -24.80 -19.02 9.63
CA SER A 18 -23.58 -19.46 8.93
C SER A 18 -23.62 -19.37 7.41
N LEU A 19 -24.81 -19.16 6.81
CA LEU A 19 -24.94 -18.93 5.37
C LEU A 19 -24.76 -17.45 4.98
N PHE A 20 -24.66 -16.53 5.95
CA PHE A 20 -24.48 -15.09 5.69
C PHE A 20 -23.02 -14.65 5.56
N THR A 21 -22.03 -15.53 5.80
CA THR A 21 -20.60 -15.15 5.75
C THR A 21 -19.90 -15.49 4.44
N PHE A 22 -20.60 -16.00 3.43
CA PHE A 22 -20.10 -16.05 2.05
C PHE A 22 -20.64 -14.89 1.22
N GLY A 23 -20.43 -13.67 1.73
CA GLY A 23 -20.28 -12.51 0.86
C GLY A 23 -18.89 -12.58 0.22
N CYS A 24 -18.72 -13.43 -0.79
CA CYS A 24 -17.66 -13.22 -1.77
C CYS A 24 -18.12 -12.00 -2.60
N SER A 25 -17.90 -10.82 -2.03
CA SER A 25 -17.98 -9.60 -2.81
C SER A 25 -16.88 -9.71 -3.85
N ASP A 26 -17.27 -9.93 -5.11
CA ASP A 26 -16.52 -9.42 -6.25
C ASP A 26 -16.48 -7.89 -6.07
N SER A 27 -15.60 -7.44 -5.17
CA SER A 27 -15.30 -6.05 -4.99
C SER A 27 -14.51 -5.62 -6.23
N GLU A 28 -14.90 -4.51 -6.84
CA GLU A 28 -14.14 -3.87 -7.90
C GLU A 28 -12.73 -3.57 -7.39
N LYS A 29 -11.80 -4.53 -7.50
CA LYS A 29 -10.40 -4.31 -7.15
C LYS A 29 -9.87 -3.12 -7.94
N VAL A 30 -8.92 -2.39 -7.37
CA VAL A 30 -8.19 -1.35 -8.10
C VAL A 30 -7.72 -1.96 -9.42
N LYS A 31 -8.12 -1.38 -10.55
CA LYS A 31 -7.73 -1.90 -11.86
C LYS A 31 -6.21 -1.93 -11.92
N ARG A 32 -5.63 -3.13 -12.07
CA ARG A 32 -4.17 -3.32 -12.02
C ARG A 32 -3.41 -2.50 -13.06
N GLU A 33 -4.07 -2.06 -14.13
CA GLU A 33 -3.55 -1.12 -15.13
C GLU A 33 -3.17 0.26 -14.56
N VAL A 34 -3.74 0.67 -13.43
CA VAL A 34 -3.48 1.97 -12.79
C VAL A 34 -2.27 1.91 -11.87
N ILE A 35 -1.90 0.72 -11.39
CA ILE A 35 -0.81 0.51 -10.42
C ILE A 35 0.56 0.94 -10.99
N PRO A 36 0.96 0.60 -12.23
CA PRO A 36 2.23 1.06 -12.80
C PRO A 36 2.34 2.59 -12.84
N LYS A 37 1.29 3.26 -13.34
CA LYS A 37 1.27 4.73 -13.42
C LYS A 37 1.32 5.39 -12.04
N LEU A 38 0.67 4.77 -11.05
CA LEU A 38 0.75 5.21 -9.66
C LEU A 38 2.18 5.10 -9.14
N VAL A 39 2.84 3.96 -9.33
CA VAL A 39 4.22 3.72 -8.90
C VAL A 39 5.17 4.72 -9.54
N ASP A 40 5.04 4.96 -10.85
CA ASP A 40 5.89 5.91 -11.58
C ASP A 40 5.76 7.33 -11.03
N ASN A 41 4.52 7.79 -10.77
CA ASN A 41 4.27 9.10 -10.17
C ASN A 41 4.85 9.21 -8.76
N ILE A 42 4.69 8.18 -7.93
CA ILE A 42 5.25 8.16 -6.58
C ILE A 42 6.78 8.25 -6.62
N VAL A 43 7.42 7.46 -7.48
CA VAL A 43 8.88 7.47 -7.65
C VAL A 43 9.36 8.83 -8.15
N GLY A 44 8.71 9.40 -9.15
CA GLY A 44 9.05 10.72 -9.69
C GLY A 44 8.94 11.83 -8.65
N ASP A 45 7.80 11.92 -7.95
CA ASP A 45 7.59 12.93 -6.90
C ASP A 45 8.60 12.75 -5.75
N THR A 46 8.93 11.50 -5.38
CA THR A 46 9.94 11.18 -4.36
C THR A 46 11.33 11.65 -4.76
N GLN A 47 11.76 11.34 -5.98
CA GLN A 47 13.07 11.74 -6.49
C GLN A 47 13.20 13.26 -6.53
N LYS A 48 12.15 13.94 -6.98
CA LYS A 48 12.10 15.39 -6.96
C LYS A 48 12.20 15.95 -5.54
N ALA A 49 11.46 15.36 -4.59
CA ALA A 49 11.52 15.78 -3.18
C ALA A 49 12.93 15.59 -2.58
N ILE A 50 13.65 14.52 -2.94
CA ILE A 50 15.04 14.30 -2.52
C ILE A 50 15.96 15.36 -3.12
N LEU A 51 15.91 15.55 -4.45
CA LEU A 51 16.79 16.46 -5.18
C LEU A 51 16.66 17.91 -4.72
N GLU A 52 15.42 18.35 -4.52
CA GLU A 52 15.09 19.72 -4.10
C GLU A 52 15.12 19.86 -2.56
N ARG A 53 15.31 18.75 -1.84
CA ARG A 53 15.14 18.64 -0.39
C ARG A 53 13.80 19.24 0.07
N ASP A 54 12.76 19.00 -0.72
CA ASP A 54 11.43 19.56 -0.54
C ASP A 54 10.60 18.70 0.41
N GLY A 55 10.61 19.08 1.70
CA GLY A 55 9.81 18.43 2.73
C GLY A 55 8.30 18.62 2.56
N LYS A 56 7.84 19.62 1.80
CA LYS A 56 6.42 19.80 1.50
C LYS A 56 5.99 18.76 0.46
N LEU A 57 6.73 18.64 -0.63
CA LEU A 57 6.49 17.63 -1.65
C LEU A 57 6.55 16.21 -1.06
N ALA A 58 7.53 15.93 -0.17
CA ALA A 58 7.60 14.65 0.52
C ALA A 58 6.31 14.32 1.31
N ARG A 59 5.75 15.30 2.04
CA ARG A 59 4.50 15.13 2.80
C ARG A 59 3.28 15.00 1.89
N GLU A 60 3.23 15.75 0.78
CA GLU A 60 2.17 15.62 -0.23
C GLU A 60 2.18 14.21 -0.85
N THR A 61 3.35 13.70 -1.22
CA THR A 61 3.48 12.35 -1.77
C THR A 61 3.14 11.29 -0.73
N TRP A 62 3.58 11.43 0.52
CA TRP A 62 3.15 10.56 1.63
C TRP A 62 1.63 10.53 1.79
N SER A 63 0.98 11.70 1.75
CA SER A 63 -0.47 11.83 1.84
C SER A 63 -1.16 11.11 0.67
N LYS A 64 -0.68 11.28 -0.57
CA LYS A 64 -1.19 10.55 -1.74
C LYS A 64 -1.05 9.04 -1.55
N VAL A 65 0.12 8.53 -1.15
CA VAL A 65 0.36 7.10 -0.95
C VAL A 65 -0.59 6.52 0.09
N THR A 66 -0.82 7.26 1.18
CA THR A 66 -1.77 6.87 2.24
C THR A 66 -3.21 6.85 1.72
N GLU A 67 -3.61 7.86 0.94
CA GLU A 67 -4.93 7.91 0.30
C GLU A 67 -5.15 6.70 -0.63
N TYR A 68 -4.16 6.33 -1.44
CA TYR A 68 -4.26 5.13 -2.27
C TYR A 68 -4.33 3.83 -1.47
N SER A 69 -3.63 3.75 -0.33
CA SER A 69 -3.77 2.61 0.58
C SER A 69 -5.21 2.48 1.10
N VAL A 70 -5.80 3.58 1.55
CA VAL A 70 -7.20 3.59 2.03
C VAL A 70 -8.16 3.18 0.91
N LYS A 71 -8.02 3.74 -0.29
CA LYS A 71 -8.85 3.38 -1.46
C LYS A 71 -8.71 1.90 -1.84
N ALA A 72 -7.48 1.37 -1.85
CA ALA A 72 -7.26 -0.04 -2.14
C ALA A 72 -7.99 -0.94 -1.12
N ASN A 73 -7.97 -0.56 0.16
CA ASN A 73 -8.70 -1.27 1.22
C ASN A 73 -10.22 -1.19 1.03
N GLU A 74 -10.76 -0.01 0.73
CA GLU A 74 -12.19 0.21 0.47
C GLU A 74 -12.71 -0.62 -0.73
N LEU A 75 -11.83 -0.86 -1.71
CA LEU A 75 -12.09 -1.66 -2.90
C LEU A 75 -11.83 -3.17 -2.69
N GLY A 76 -11.49 -3.59 -1.47
CA GLY A 76 -11.21 -4.98 -1.11
C GLY A 76 -9.85 -5.52 -1.58
N ASP A 77 -8.96 -4.64 -2.07
CA ASP A 77 -7.58 -4.99 -2.40
C ASP A 77 -6.67 -4.80 -1.18
N ILE A 78 -6.80 -5.73 -0.23
CA ILE A 78 -6.07 -5.70 1.05
C ILE A 78 -4.56 -5.80 0.84
N GLU A 79 -4.12 -6.59 -0.14
CA GLU A 79 -2.69 -6.81 -0.43
C GLU A 79 -2.03 -5.52 -0.93
N LEU A 80 -2.69 -4.81 -1.86
CA LEU A 80 -2.22 -3.52 -2.35
C LEU A 80 -2.26 -2.46 -1.26
N SER A 81 -3.33 -2.42 -0.46
CA SER A 81 -3.42 -1.52 0.69
C SER A 81 -2.24 -1.70 1.64
N GLU A 82 -1.94 -2.93 2.05
CA GLU A 82 -0.82 -3.20 2.94
C GLU A 82 0.53 -2.81 2.33
N ALA A 83 0.71 -3.05 1.02
CA ALA A 83 1.94 -2.70 0.32
C ALA A 83 2.14 -1.17 0.28
N LEU A 84 1.08 -0.42 -0.02
CA LEU A 84 1.09 1.05 -0.02
C LEU A 84 1.27 1.63 1.39
N SER A 85 0.63 1.04 2.41
CA SER A 85 0.84 1.40 3.82
C SER A 85 2.30 1.24 4.23
N LYS A 86 2.94 0.12 3.86
CA LYS A 86 4.37 -0.13 4.11
C LYS A 86 5.26 0.86 3.35
N LEU A 87 4.85 1.33 2.17
CA LEU A 87 5.57 2.39 1.46
C LEU A 87 5.42 3.72 2.20
N ALA A 88 4.22 4.07 2.66
CA ALA A 88 3.94 5.31 3.37
C ALA A 88 4.79 5.46 4.65
N THR A 89 5.04 4.37 5.39
CA THR A 89 5.86 4.43 6.62
C THR A 89 7.29 4.87 6.38
N THR A 90 7.83 4.64 5.17
CA THR A 90 9.21 5.03 4.83
C THR A 90 9.37 6.55 4.77
N TYR A 91 8.31 7.29 4.41
CA TYR A 91 8.36 8.74 4.22
C TYR A 91 8.71 9.54 5.48
N VAL A 92 8.56 8.95 6.67
CA VAL A 92 9.03 9.57 7.91
C VAL A 92 10.52 9.92 7.78
N LYS A 93 11.33 9.00 7.26
CA LYS A 93 12.78 9.20 7.08
C LYS A 93 13.08 10.21 5.98
N LEU A 94 12.30 10.23 4.90
CA LEU A 94 12.46 11.25 3.87
C LEU A 94 12.14 12.65 4.40
N ILE A 95 11.09 12.80 5.20
CA ILE A 95 10.71 14.08 5.81
C ILE A 95 11.80 14.54 6.78
N GLU A 96 12.30 13.65 7.64
CA GLU A 96 13.43 13.93 8.55
C GLU A 96 14.68 14.36 7.76
N TYR A 97 14.99 13.69 6.65
CA TYR A 97 16.08 14.11 5.75
C TYR A 97 15.83 15.51 5.17
N CYS A 98 14.62 15.80 4.70
CA CYS A 98 14.31 17.11 4.13
C CYS A 98 14.43 18.25 5.15
N GLU A 99 14.10 17.98 6.42
CA GLU A 99 14.20 18.96 7.51
C GLU A 99 15.63 19.15 8.02
N SER A 100 16.37 18.05 8.20
CA SER A 100 17.69 18.05 8.86
C SER A 100 18.87 18.14 7.87
N GLY A 101 18.70 17.63 6.65
CA GLY A 101 19.79 17.39 5.71
C GLY A 101 20.71 16.22 6.06
N GLU A 102 20.41 15.44 7.11
CA GLU A 102 21.25 14.33 7.53
C GLU A 102 21.14 13.13 6.59
N LYS A 103 22.26 12.78 5.94
CA LYS A 103 22.31 11.69 4.94
C LYS A 103 21.90 10.32 5.49
N ASN A 104 22.10 10.05 6.78
CA ASN A 104 21.69 8.79 7.40
C ASN A 104 20.17 8.53 7.25
N PHE A 105 19.34 9.57 7.35
CA PHE A 105 17.90 9.42 7.12
C PHE A 105 17.58 9.11 5.65
N LEU A 106 18.32 9.70 4.70
CA LEU A 106 18.17 9.40 3.27
C LEU A 106 18.60 7.96 2.94
N GLU A 107 19.67 7.47 3.56
CA GLU A 107 20.14 6.09 3.37
C GLU A 107 19.12 5.06 3.88
N VAL A 108 18.61 5.27 5.10
CA VAL A 108 17.55 4.42 5.67
C VAL A 108 16.29 4.49 4.80
N PHE A 109 15.88 5.69 4.40
CA PHE A 109 14.75 5.89 3.49
C PHE A 109 14.93 5.08 2.20
N ASN A 110 16.04 5.25 1.48
CA ASN A 110 16.27 4.60 0.20
C ASN A 110 16.22 3.07 0.31
N PHE A 111 16.81 2.51 1.36
CA PHE A 111 16.79 1.07 1.60
C PHE A 111 15.36 0.54 1.84
N GLU A 112 14.61 1.19 2.74
CA GLU A 112 13.25 0.77 3.08
C GLU A 112 12.27 1.02 1.94
N PHE A 113 12.40 2.15 1.24
CA PHE A 113 11.58 2.54 0.11
C PHE A 113 11.74 1.57 -1.06
N ALA A 114 12.98 1.19 -1.41
CA ALA A 114 13.23 0.20 -2.45
C ALA A 114 12.59 -1.16 -2.12
N LYS A 115 12.70 -1.61 -0.86
CA LYS A 115 12.08 -2.85 -0.37
C LYS A 115 10.55 -2.79 -0.40
N ALA A 116 9.96 -1.63 -0.09
CA ALA A 116 8.52 -1.44 -0.15
C ALA A 116 7.99 -1.38 -1.58
N LEU A 117 8.72 -0.72 -2.49
CA LEU A 117 8.38 -0.69 -3.91
C LEU A 117 8.41 -2.08 -4.56
N ASP A 118 9.38 -2.91 -4.20
CA ASP A 118 9.45 -4.29 -4.69
C ASP A 118 8.19 -5.09 -4.31
N LYS A 119 7.69 -4.91 -3.08
CA LYS A 119 6.41 -5.51 -2.68
C LYS A 119 5.25 -5.03 -3.53
N ILE A 120 5.13 -3.73 -3.79
CA ILE A 120 4.05 -3.19 -4.64
C ILE A 120 4.10 -3.76 -6.05
N LYS A 121 5.30 -3.90 -6.63
CA LYS A 121 5.48 -4.53 -7.95
C LYS A 121 5.04 -5.99 -7.97
N ASN A 122 5.32 -6.73 -6.89
CA ASN A 122 4.91 -8.12 -6.75
C ASN A 122 3.39 -8.27 -6.62
N VAL A 123 2.70 -7.35 -5.93
CA VAL A 123 1.23 -7.26 -5.92
C VAL A 123 0.68 -6.91 -7.31
N GLY A 124 1.43 -6.11 -8.07
CA GLY A 124 1.06 -5.56 -9.36
C GLY A 124 1.12 -6.49 -10.58
N ASN A 125 1.73 -7.69 -10.53
CA ASN A 125 1.85 -8.60 -11.69
C ASN A 125 0.51 -8.72 -12.46
N VAL A 126 0.26 -8.23 -13.69
CA VAL A 126 1.08 -7.74 -14.82
C VAL A 126 2.36 -8.53 -14.98
N VAL A 127 2.20 -9.76 -15.49
CA VAL A 127 3.28 -10.44 -16.21
C VAL A 127 3.54 -9.59 -17.46
N ASP A 128 4.55 -8.74 -17.42
CA ASP A 128 5.39 -8.62 -18.61
C ASP A 128 6.85 -8.36 -18.24
N LYS A 129 7.71 -9.13 -18.89
CA LYS A 129 9.16 -9.08 -18.79
C LYS A 129 9.61 -7.74 -19.33
N THR A 130 9.86 -6.75 -18.48
CA THR A 130 10.64 -5.58 -18.90
C THR A 130 11.90 -5.49 -18.07
N GLN A 131 12.99 -5.82 -18.75
CA GLN A 131 14.37 -5.64 -18.38
C GLN A 131 14.63 -4.19 -17.91
N ALA A 132 15.66 -4.05 -17.06
CA ALA A 132 16.35 -2.81 -16.76
C ALA A 132 15.59 -1.77 -15.92
N LEU A 133 15.54 -2.01 -14.61
CA LEU A 133 15.81 -0.92 -13.68
C LEU A 133 17.23 -1.13 -13.15
N GLU A 134 18.22 -0.64 -13.89
CA GLU A 134 19.47 -0.27 -13.24
C GLU A 134 19.14 0.73 -12.11
N PRO A 135 19.77 0.61 -10.94
CA PRO A 135 19.42 1.40 -9.78
C PRO A 135 19.84 2.86 -10.00
N VAL A 136 18.89 3.70 -10.41
CA VAL A 136 19.00 5.17 -10.34
C VAL A 136 19.36 5.64 -8.91
N PHE A 137 19.11 4.81 -7.90
CA PHE A 137 19.45 5.04 -6.49
C PHE A 137 20.95 4.93 -6.16
N LEU A 138 21.81 4.42 -7.06
CA LEU A 138 23.27 4.35 -6.83
C LEU A 138 24.04 5.63 -7.21
N HIS A 139 23.38 6.61 -7.84
CA HIS A 139 24.04 7.84 -8.29
C HIS A 139 23.81 9.05 -7.38
N LEU A 140 23.07 8.88 -6.28
CA LEU A 140 22.73 9.95 -5.33
C LEU A 140 23.47 9.85 -3.98
N SER A 141 24.39 8.89 -3.82
CA SER A 141 25.25 8.73 -2.62
C SER A 141 26.52 9.58 -2.69
#